data_AF-A0A925R4T7-F1
#
_entry.id   AF-A0A925R4T7-F1
#
_cell.length_a   1.000
_cell.length_b   1.000
_cell.length_c   1.000
_cell.angle_alpha   90.00
_cell.angle_beta   90.00
_cell.angle_gamma   90.00
#
_symmetry.space_group_name_H-M   'P 1'
#
loop_
_entity.id
_entity.type
_entity.pdbx_description
1 polymer ?
#
loop_
_entity_poly.entity_id
_entity_poly.type
_entity_poly.pdbx_seq_one_letter_code
_entity_poly.pdbx_strand_id
1 'polypeptide(L)'
;MNSFKANLMRRAPFVSFVSLLMLLISSPVVAYAGESNLKVPSLAPSQNNLLVVGLVICLLGMVFGFYQFLKVKKIRAHESMLEVSNTIFETCKTYLIQQGKFIGILLLLIAVIIAFYFGFLQETGVSGVLLILLWTVIGILGSYGVAWYGIRMNTLANSRMAFASLERKPLKLLNIPLDAGMSIGVLLICVELFMMLIILRFIPRELAGACFIGFAIGESLGAS
;
A
#
# COMPACT_ATOMS: atom_id res chain seq x y z
N MET A 1 60.79 24.49 11.83
CA MET A 1 60.18 23.18 12.16
C MET A 1 59.09 23.22 13.26
N ASN A 2 58.68 24.40 13.79
CA ASN A 2 57.78 24.49 14.96
C ASN A 2 56.33 24.93 14.66
N SER A 3 56.06 25.63 13.55
CA SER A 3 54.70 26.11 13.22
C SER A 3 53.75 24.97 12.77
N PHE A 4 54.29 23.96 12.06
CA PHE A 4 53.50 22.84 11.54
C PHE A 4 53.01 21.90 12.66
N LYS A 5 53.87 21.57 13.64
CA LYS A 5 53.51 20.74 14.81
C LYS A 5 52.48 21.42 15.73
N ALA A 6 52.55 22.75 15.88
CA ALA A 6 51.61 23.51 16.70
C ALA A 6 50.18 23.53 16.11
N ASN A 7 50.06 23.66 14.79
CA ASN A 7 48.76 23.56 14.10
C ASN A 7 48.19 22.14 14.12
N LEU A 8 49.04 21.11 14.09
CA LEU A 8 48.62 19.71 14.21
C LEU A 8 48.05 19.40 15.61
N MET A 9 48.70 19.88 16.68
CA MET A 9 48.21 19.71 18.07
C MET A 9 46.92 20.48 18.35
N ARG A 10 46.70 21.65 17.73
CA ARG A 10 45.44 22.42 17.87
C ARG A 10 44.25 21.76 17.19
N ARG A 11 44.45 21.02 16.10
CA ARG A 11 43.39 20.32 15.36
C ARG A 11 43.11 18.90 15.89
N ALA A 12 44.06 18.29 16.60
CA ALA A 12 43.92 16.96 17.19
C ALA A 12 42.66 16.75 18.06
N PRO A 13 42.28 17.64 18.99
CA PRO A 13 41.07 17.45 19.80
C PRO A 13 39.79 17.58 18.96
N PHE A 14 39.79 18.46 17.96
CA PHE A 14 38.67 18.63 17.04
C PHE A 14 38.51 17.41 16.12
N VAL A 15 39.61 16.87 15.58
CA VAL A 15 39.59 15.65 14.76
C VAL A 15 39.19 14.43 15.59
N SER A 16 39.66 14.32 16.84
CA SER A 16 39.28 13.26 17.79
C SER A 16 37.78 13.34 18.15
N PHE A 17 37.27 14.55 18.38
CA PHE A 17 35.85 14.78 18.63
C PHE A 17 34.96 14.43 17.42
N VAL A 18 35.36 14.83 16.21
CA VAL A 18 34.63 14.51 14.98
C VAL A 18 34.67 13.00 14.69
N SER A 19 35.79 12.32 14.95
CA SER A 19 35.90 10.87 14.76
C SER A 19 35.11 10.08 15.81
N LEU A 20 35.07 10.53 17.06
CA LEU A 20 34.21 9.96 18.11
C LEU A 20 32.71 10.18 17.79
N LEU A 21 32.35 11.36 17.29
CA LEU A 21 31.00 11.67 16.84
C LEU A 21 30.59 10.80 15.64
N MET A 22 31.48 10.59 14.67
CA MET A 22 31.26 9.66 13.56
C MET A 22 31.11 8.20 14.02
N LEU A 23 31.84 7.79 15.07
CA LEU A 23 31.72 6.47 15.68
C LEU A 23 30.38 6.28 16.41
N LEU A 24 29.88 7.33 17.07
CA LEU A 24 28.59 7.35 17.76
C LEU A 24 27.41 7.42 16.77
N ILE A 25 27.55 8.13 15.65
CA ILE A 25 26.52 8.18 14.59
C ILE A 25 26.44 6.85 13.84
N SER A 26 27.54 6.09 13.76
CA SER A 26 27.56 4.75 13.18
C SER A 26 27.11 3.64 14.14
N SER A 27 26.76 3.96 15.40
CA SER A 27 26.42 2.98 16.42
C SER A 27 24.95 2.49 16.50
N PRO A 28 24.06 2.64 15.49
CA PRO A 28 22.85 1.81 15.41
C PRO A 28 22.86 0.83 14.23
N VAL A 29 24.02 0.40 13.71
CA VAL A 29 24.07 -0.58 12.59
C VAL A 29 24.00 -2.04 13.04
N VAL A 30 24.08 -2.35 14.34
CA VAL A 30 24.11 -3.76 14.82
C VAL A 30 22.71 -4.36 15.04
N ALA A 31 21.63 -3.63 14.77
CA ALA A 31 20.29 -4.21 14.75
C ALA A 31 20.04 -4.92 13.40
N TYR A 32 20.65 -6.09 13.19
CA TYR A 32 20.35 -7.03 12.10
C TYR A 32 18.99 -7.71 12.32
N ALA A 33 17.93 -6.93 12.47
CA ALA A 33 16.56 -7.42 12.56
C ALA A 33 15.86 -7.11 11.22
N GLY A 34 15.68 -8.13 10.39
CA GLY A 34 14.82 -8.00 9.20
C GLY A 34 13.35 -7.83 9.61
N GLU A 35 12.56 -7.19 8.75
CA GLU A 35 11.12 -6.98 8.97
C GLU A 35 10.35 -8.31 9.14
N SER A 36 10.91 -9.44 8.68
CA SER A 36 10.36 -10.78 8.87
C SER A 36 10.41 -11.24 10.33
N ASN A 37 11.35 -10.71 11.13
CA ASN A 37 11.51 -11.02 12.54
C ASN A 37 10.71 -10.08 13.45
N LEU A 38 9.65 -9.46 12.93
CA LEU A 38 8.77 -8.57 13.69
C LEU A 38 8.12 -9.33 14.84
N LYS A 39 8.54 -9.03 16.08
CA LYS A 39 7.93 -9.57 17.30
C LYS A 39 6.70 -8.76 17.67
N VAL A 40 5.52 -9.23 17.27
CA VAL A 40 4.25 -8.61 17.67
C VAL A 40 4.03 -8.82 19.18
N PRO A 41 3.89 -7.76 19.99
CA PRO A 41 3.71 -7.89 21.42
C PRO A 41 2.36 -8.54 21.76
N SER A 42 2.24 -9.09 22.97
CA SER A 42 0.97 -9.67 23.40
C SER A 42 -0.07 -8.58 23.65
N LEU A 43 -1.08 -8.54 22.78
CA LEU A 43 -2.20 -7.61 22.90
C LEU A 43 -3.10 -8.01 24.07
N ALA A 44 -3.37 -7.05 24.94
CA ALA A 44 -4.37 -7.18 26.00
C ALA A 44 -5.78 -7.36 25.39
N PRO A 45 -6.75 -7.92 26.13
CA PRO A 45 -8.12 -8.06 25.63
C PRO A 45 -8.75 -6.76 25.14
N SER A 46 -8.47 -5.63 25.82
CA SER A 46 -8.91 -4.30 25.41
C SER A 46 -8.32 -3.88 24.06
N GLN A 47 -7.04 -4.17 23.80
CA GLN A 47 -6.38 -3.88 22.53
C GLN A 47 -6.90 -4.76 21.39
N ASN A 48 -7.20 -6.03 21.66
CA ASN A 48 -7.85 -6.90 20.67
C ASN A 48 -9.25 -6.40 20.30
N ASN A 49 -10.01 -5.86 21.26
CA ASN A 49 -11.30 -5.23 20.96
C ASN A 49 -11.14 -3.99 20.07
N LEU A 50 -10.08 -3.20 20.25
CA LEU A 50 -9.79 -2.06 19.37
C LEU A 50 -9.53 -2.50 17.92
N LEU A 51 -8.86 -3.64 17.69
CA LEU A 51 -8.67 -4.18 16.34
C LEU A 51 -10.00 -4.55 15.68
N VAL A 52 -10.93 -5.15 16.44
CA VAL A 52 -12.26 -5.49 15.95
C VAL A 52 -13.06 -4.23 15.61
N VAL A 53 -12.99 -3.20 16.46
CA VAL A 53 -13.60 -1.88 16.16
C VAL A 53 -12.98 -1.30 14.89
N GLY A 54 -11.67 -1.39 14.71
CA GLY A 54 -10.98 -0.98 13.48
C GLY A 54 -11.50 -1.69 12.23
N LEU A 55 -11.72 -3.01 12.30
CA LEU A 55 -12.31 -3.78 11.19
C LEU A 55 -13.71 -3.29 10.84
N VAL A 56 -14.55 -3.01 11.84
CA VAL A 56 -15.90 -2.46 11.62
C VAL A 56 -15.83 -1.07 10.98
N ILE A 57 -14.92 -0.19 11.45
CA ILE A 57 -14.72 1.14 10.85
C ILE A 57 -14.28 1.03 9.40
N CYS A 58 -13.37 0.11 9.07
CA CYS A 58 -12.94 -0.13 7.69
C CYS A 58 -14.11 -0.62 6.81
N LEU A 59 -14.96 -1.52 7.32
CA LEU A 59 -16.18 -1.95 6.61
C LEU A 59 -17.13 -0.78 6.34
N LEU A 60 -17.38 0.07 7.34
CA LEU A 60 -18.22 1.26 7.18
C LEU A 60 -17.60 2.25 6.17
N GLY A 61 -16.28 2.42 6.19
CA GLY A 61 -15.55 3.25 5.23
C GLY A 61 -15.66 2.72 3.80
N MET A 62 -15.56 1.40 3.59
CA MET A 62 -15.79 0.80 2.27
C MET A 62 -17.22 1.04 1.75
N VAL A 63 -18.22 0.89 2.62
CA VAL A 63 -19.62 1.20 2.29
C VAL A 63 -19.79 2.68 1.93
N PHE A 64 -19.16 3.59 2.68
CA PHE A 64 -19.17 5.03 2.39
C PHE A 64 -18.48 5.36 1.05
N GLY A 65 -17.33 4.75 0.77
CA GLY A 65 -16.64 4.88 -0.51
C GLY A 65 -17.55 4.48 -1.67
N PHE A 66 -18.22 3.33 -1.55
CA PHE A 66 -19.17 2.85 -2.55
C PHE A 66 -20.42 3.74 -2.67
N TYR A 67 -20.93 4.28 -1.57
CA TYR A 67 -22.01 5.27 -1.59
C TYR A 67 -21.64 6.51 -2.42
N GLN A 68 -20.41 7.03 -2.25
CA GLN A 68 -19.91 8.16 -3.04
C GLN A 68 -19.76 7.81 -4.54
N PHE A 69 -19.41 6.56 -4.86
CA PHE A 69 -19.43 6.06 -6.24
C PHE A 69 -20.83 6.13 -6.86
N LEU A 70 -21.84 5.66 -6.15
CA LEU A 70 -23.24 5.73 -6.62
C LEU A 70 -23.70 7.18 -6.80
N LYS A 71 -23.31 8.07 -5.87
CA LYS A 71 -23.62 9.50 -5.94
C LYS A 71 -23.05 10.13 -7.20
N VAL A 72 -21.77 9.92 -7.50
CA VAL A 72 -21.16 10.43 -8.74
C VAL A 72 -21.81 9.77 -9.95
N LYS A 73 -22.01 8.45 -9.96
CA LYS A 73 -22.66 7.73 -11.06
C LYS A 73 -24.05 8.30 -11.41
N LYS A 74 -24.79 8.83 -10.44
CA LYS A 74 -26.13 9.44 -10.65
C LYS A 74 -26.10 10.82 -11.32
N ILE A 75 -24.96 11.51 -11.36
CA ILE A 75 -24.84 12.83 -11.99
C ILE A 75 -25.04 12.69 -13.51
N ARG A 76 -25.82 13.63 -14.08
CA ARG A 76 -26.13 13.67 -15.52
C ARG A 76 -24.87 13.98 -16.34
N ALA A 77 -24.72 13.31 -17.48
CA ALA A 77 -23.71 13.60 -18.49
C ALA A 77 -24.35 13.45 -19.89
N HIS A 78 -23.77 14.12 -20.89
CA HIS A 78 -24.20 13.98 -22.28
C HIS A 78 -23.76 12.63 -22.86
N GLU A 79 -24.53 12.07 -23.78
CA GLU A 79 -24.26 10.74 -24.38
C GLU A 79 -22.87 10.67 -25.04
N SER A 80 -22.51 11.66 -25.86
CA SER A 80 -21.17 11.71 -26.47
C SER A 80 -20.03 11.77 -25.45
N MET A 81 -20.23 12.40 -24.29
CA MET A 81 -19.22 12.43 -23.23
C MET A 81 -19.14 11.08 -22.49
N LEU A 82 -20.27 10.39 -22.35
CA LEU A 82 -20.32 9.03 -21.80
C LEU A 82 -19.61 8.06 -22.74
N GLU A 83 -19.82 8.14 -24.05
CA GLU A 83 -19.14 7.33 -25.05
C GLU A 83 -17.62 7.48 -24.98
N VAL A 84 -17.11 8.72 -24.96
CA VAL A 84 -15.67 8.98 -24.82
C VAL A 84 -15.14 8.38 -23.51
N SER A 85 -15.83 8.58 -22.38
CA SER A 85 -15.41 7.97 -21.11
C SER A 85 -15.44 6.44 -21.12
N ASN A 86 -16.36 5.85 -21.88
CA ASN A 86 -16.45 4.40 -22.03
C ASN A 86 -15.30 3.86 -22.88
N THR A 87 -14.92 4.56 -23.96
CA THR A 87 -13.72 4.22 -24.74
C THR A 87 -12.47 4.26 -23.88
N ILE A 88 -12.28 5.31 -23.06
CA ILE A 88 -11.16 5.40 -22.11
C ILE A 88 -11.19 4.22 -21.13
N PHE A 89 -12.36 3.92 -20.56
CA PHE A 89 -12.52 2.78 -19.66
C PHE A 89 -12.13 1.46 -20.32
N GLU A 90 -12.57 1.21 -21.56
CA GLU A 90 -12.25 -0.01 -22.31
C GLU A 90 -10.76 -0.14 -22.64
N THR A 91 -10.09 0.97 -22.99
CA THR A 91 -8.64 1.01 -23.18
C THR A 91 -7.90 0.72 -21.87
N CYS A 92 -8.22 1.42 -20.79
CA CYS A 92 -7.61 1.20 -19.47
C CYS A 92 -7.87 -0.22 -18.96
N LYS A 93 -9.08 -0.75 -19.17
CA LYS A 93 -9.45 -2.13 -18.83
C LYS A 93 -8.57 -3.12 -19.58
N THR A 94 -8.39 -2.92 -20.88
CA THR A 94 -7.54 -3.79 -21.70
C THR A 94 -6.10 -3.75 -21.22
N TYR A 95 -5.57 -2.56 -20.94
CA TYR A 95 -4.24 -2.38 -20.37
C TYR A 95 -4.09 -3.12 -19.03
N LEU A 96 -5.05 -2.95 -18.12
CA LEU A 96 -5.06 -3.58 -16.81
C LEU A 96 -5.12 -5.11 -16.91
N ILE A 97 -5.87 -5.67 -17.87
CA ILE A 97 -5.90 -7.12 -18.12
C ILE A 97 -4.54 -7.62 -18.61
N GLN A 98 -3.86 -6.87 -19.48
CA GLN A 98 -2.52 -7.25 -19.95
C GLN A 98 -1.48 -7.15 -18.83
N GLN A 99 -1.54 -6.12 -17.97
CA GLN A 99 -0.73 -6.04 -16.74
C GLN A 99 -0.99 -7.24 -15.84
N GLY A 100 -2.25 -7.62 -15.63
CA GLY A 100 -2.60 -8.79 -14.83
C GLY A 100 -1.95 -10.09 -15.33
N LYS A 101 -1.84 -10.27 -16.65
CA LYS A 101 -1.13 -11.42 -17.24
C LYS A 101 0.37 -11.39 -16.95
N PHE A 102 0.99 -10.21 -17.06
CA PHE A 102 2.40 -10.02 -16.72
C PHE A 102 2.66 -10.26 -15.23
N ILE A 103 1.80 -9.72 -14.36
CA ILE A 103 1.86 -9.94 -12.90
C ILE A 103 1.71 -11.43 -12.58
N GLY A 104 0.87 -12.18 -13.30
CA GLY A 104 0.75 -13.62 -13.13
C GLY A 104 2.07 -14.38 -13.36
N ILE A 105 2.86 -13.96 -14.36
CA ILE A 105 4.19 -14.52 -14.62
C ILE A 105 5.16 -14.12 -13.50
N LEU A 106 5.12 -12.86 -13.08
CA LEU A 106 5.98 -12.35 -12.01
C LEU A 106 5.69 -13.00 -10.65
N LEU A 107 4.42 -13.31 -10.37
CA LEU A 107 3.98 -14.03 -9.18
C LEU A 107 4.61 -15.42 -9.11
N LEU A 108 4.74 -16.14 -10.23
CA LEU A 108 5.41 -17.45 -10.25
C LEU A 108 6.88 -17.32 -9.87
N LEU A 109 7.59 -16.32 -10.43
CA LEU A 109 8.99 -16.06 -10.08
C LEU A 109 9.15 -15.72 -8.60
N ILE A 110 8.29 -14.84 -8.08
CA ILE A 110 8.32 -14.39 -6.69
C ILE A 110 7.93 -15.53 -5.75
N ALA A 111 7.01 -16.41 -6.16
CA ALA A 111 6.65 -17.58 -5.37
C ALA A 111 7.85 -18.52 -5.17
N VAL A 112 8.67 -18.74 -6.21
CA VAL A 112 9.91 -19.53 -6.10
C VAL A 112 10.90 -18.86 -5.14
N ILE A 113 11.07 -17.54 -5.23
CA ILE A 113 11.97 -16.79 -4.35
C ILE A 113 11.50 -16.85 -2.88
N ILE A 114 10.20 -16.63 -2.63
CA ILE A 114 9.59 -16.71 -1.30
C ILE A 114 9.74 -18.12 -0.74
N ALA A 115 9.46 -19.15 -1.54
CA ALA A 115 9.58 -20.55 -1.11
C ALA A 115 11.03 -20.91 -0.76
N PHE A 116 12.01 -20.46 -1.55
CA PHE A 116 13.42 -20.66 -1.24
C PHE A 116 13.85 -19.91 0.02
N TYR A 117 13.55 -18.62 0.13
CA TYR A 117 13.98 -17.79 1.25
C TYR A 117 13.33 -18.23 2.58
N PHE A 118 12.00 -18.30 2.62
CA PHE A 118 11.29 -18.62 3.86
C PHE A 118 11.27 -20.11 4.18
N GLY A 119 11.28 -20.97 3.15
CA GLY A 119 11.25 -22.42 3.32
C GLY A 119 12.60 -23.03 3.65
N PHE A 120 13.65 -22.67 2.90
CA PHE A 120 14.99 -23.26 3.06
C PHE A 120 15.91 -22.42 3.93
N LEU A 121 15.87 -21.09 3.83
CA LEU A 121 16.82 -20.21 4.51
C LEU A 121 16.37 -19.79 5.92
N GLN A 122 15.08 -19.47 6.09
CA GLN A 122 14.49 -19.14 7.40
C GLN A 122 13.84 -20.33 8.12
N GLU A 123 13.73 -21.49 7.47
CA GLU A 123 13.13 -22.72 8.04
C GLU A 123 11.75 -22.53 8.70
N THR A 124 10.91 -21.62 8.15
CA THR A 124 9.57 -21.31 8.71
C THR A 124 8.54 -22.45 8.57
N GLY A 125 8.93 -23.56 7.92
CA GLY A 125 8.07 -24.70 7.65
C GLY A 125 7.12 -24.49 6.45
N VAL A 126 6.68 -25.60 5.85
CA VAL A 126 5.86 -25.58 4.63
C VAL A 126 4.54 -24.82 4.83
N SER A 127 3.92 -24.96 6.00
CA SER A 127 2.66 -24.25 6.31
C SER A 127 2.84 -22.74 6.42
N GLY A 128 4.00 -22.26 6.91
CA GLY A 128 4.31 -20.83 7.01
C GLY A 128 4.52 -20.21 5.62
N VAL A 129 5.30 -20.88 4.77
CA VAL A 129 5.52 -20.46 3.37
C VAL A 129 4.21 -20.33 2.61
N LEU A 130 3.30 -21.30 2.76
CA LEU A 130 2.01 -21.28 2.06
C LEU A 130 1.11 -20.13 2.54
N LEU A 131 1.15 -19.79 3.84
CA LEU A 131 0.47 -18.61 4.37
C LEU A 131 1.05 -17.30 3.81
N ILE A 132 2.38 -17.18 3.71
CA ILE A 132 3.04 -15.99 3.14
C ILE A 132 2.62 -15.81 1.67
N LEU A 133 2.68 -16.88 0.88
CA LEU A 133 2.26 -16.88 -0.52
C LEU A 133 0.78 -16.52 -0.68
N LEU A 134 -0.09 -17.03 0.21
CA LEU A 134 -1.51 -16.67 0.22
C LEU A 134 -1.69 -15.17 0.44
N TRP A 135 -0.99 -14.59 1.42
CA TRP A 135 -1.05 -13.15 1.68
C TRP A 135 -0.47 -12.30 0.54
N THR A 136 0.56 -12.79 -0.17
CA THR A 136 1.02 -12.17 -1.42
C THR A 136 -0.05 -12.15 -2.49
N VAL A 137 -0.76 -13.26 -2.72
CA VAL A 137 -1.86 -13.29 -3.69
C VAL A 137 -3.00 -12.36 -3.27
N ILE A 138 -3.36 -12.35 -1.97
CA ILE A 138 -4.37 -11.43 -1.44
C ILE A 138 -3.95 -9.97 -1.67
N GLY A 139 -2.68 -9.61 -1.44
CA GLY A 139 -2.15 -8.28 -1.71
C GLY A 139 -2.27 -7.86 -3.18
N ILE A 140 -1.91 -8.76 -4.11
CA ILE A 140 -2.07 -8.51 -5.54
C ILE A 140 -3.54 -8.28 -5.89
N LEU A 141 -4.43 -9.15 -5.41
CA LEU A 141 -5.86 -9.05 -5.68
C LEU A 141 -6.49 -7.78 -5.10
N GLY A 142 -6.07 -7.38 -3.89
CA GLY A 142 -6.50 -6.15 -3.25
C GLY A 142 -6.13 -4.92 -4.07
N SER A 143 -4.83 -4.76 -4.37
CA SER A 143 -4.31 -3.64 -5.16
C SER A 143 -4.91 -3.58 -6.57
N TYR A 144 -4.98 -4.72 -7.26
CA TYR A 144 -5.60 -4.82 -8.60
C TYR A 144 -7.10 -4.47 -8.58
N GLY A 145 -7.82 -4.90 -7.55
CA GLY A 145 -9.24 -4.58 -7.35
C GLY A 145 -9.48 -3.09 -7.12
N VAL A 146 -8.67 -2.46 -6.26
CA VAL A 146 -8.72 -1.01 -6.01
C VAL A 146 -8.35 -0.21 -7.27
N ALA A 147 -7.36 -0.67 -8.05
CA ALA A 147 -6.99 -0.04 -9.32
C ALA A 147 -8.16 -0.06 -10.32
N TRP A 148 -8.82 -1.20 -10.48
CA TRP A 148 -10.01 -1.33 -11.34
C TRP A 148 -11.14 -0.37 -10.90
N TYR A 149 -11.41 -0.33 -9.60
CA TYR A 149 -12.40 0.58 -9.02
C TYR A 149 -12.06 2.05 -9.33
N GLY A 150 -10.80 2.44 -9.11
CA GLY A 150 -10.30 3.79 -9.38
C GLY A 150 -10.46 4.20 -10.84
N ILE A 151 -10.08 3.33 -11.78
CA ILE A 151 -10.25 3.58 -13.22
C ILE A 151 -11.72 3.81 -13.57
N ARG A 152 -12.63 2.98 -13.05
CA ARG A 152 -14.06 3.15 -13.31
C ARG A 152 -14.61 4.44 -12.69
N MET A 153 -14.22 4.75 -11.46
CA MET A 153 -14.68 5.96 -10.79
C MET A 153 -14.19 7.24 -11.49
N ASN A 154 -12.91 7.28 -11.88
CA ASN A 154 -12.31 8.42 -12.59
C ASN A 154 -12.95 8.62 -13.97
N THR A 155 -13.15 7.54 -14.74
CA THR A 155 -13.80 7.65 -16.07
C THR A 155 -15.23 8.16 -15.96
N LEU A 156 -15.99 7.71 -14.96
CA LEU A 156 -17.33 8.24 -14.67
C LEU A 156 -17.30 9.72 -14.25
N ALA A 157 -16.40 10.08 -13.34
CA ALA A 157 -16.27 11.45 -12.85
C ALA A 157 -15.87 12.43 -13.96
N ASN A 158 -14.96 12.03 -14.86
CA ASN A 158 -14.46 12.86 -15.94
C ASN A 158 -15.57 13.30 -16.91
N SER A 159 -16.42 12.38 -17.37
CA SER A 159 -17.53 12.73 -18.28
C SER A 159 -18.56 13.65 -17.61
N ARG A 160 -18.83 13.44 -16.32
CA ARG A 160 -19.75 14.27 -15.53
C ARG A 160 -19.19 15.66 -15.25
N MET A 161 -17.90 15.74 -14.96
CA MET A 161 -17.19 17.00 -14.78
C MET A 161 -17.18 17.80 -16.08
N ALA A 162 -16.87 17.16 -17.21
CA ALA A 162 -16.92 17.80 -18.52
C ALA A 162 -18.30 18.38 -18.82
N PHE A 163 -19.37 17.63 -18.56
CA PHE A 163 -20.74 18.11 -18.77
C PHE A 163 -21.12 19.24 -17.80
N ALA A 164 -20.79 19.10 -16.52
CA ALA A 164 -21.06 20.12 -15.50
C ALA A 164 -20.31 21.44 -15.76
N SER A 165 -19.17 21.41 -16.47
CA SER A 165 -18.41 22.61 -16.82
C SER A 165 -19.22 23.60 -17.68
N LEU A 166 -20.18 23.09 -18.46
CA LEU A 166 -21.06 23.89 -19.30
C LEU A 166 -22.08 24.73 -18.49
N GLU A 167 -22.38 24.33 -17.25
CA GLU A 167 -23.36 25.01 -16.41
C GLU A 167 -22.81 26.29 -15.74
N ARG A 168 -21.50 26.58 -15.90
CA ARG A 168 -20.81 27.74 -15.30
C ARG A 168 -20.98 27.85 -13.77
N LYS A 169 -21.14 26.72 -13.07
CA LYS A 169 -21.25 26.63 -11.61
C LYS A 169 -19.96 26.05 -11.02
N PRO A 170 -18.97 26.87 -10.61
CA PRO A 170 -17.64 26.40 -10.26
C PRO A 170 -17.63 25.44 -9.06
N LEU A 171 -18.46 25.67 -8.04
CA LEU A 171 -18.56 24.77 -6.88
C LEU A 171 -19.12 23.40 -7.27
N LYS A 172 -20.12 23.36 -8.15
CA LYS A 172 -20.68 22.10 -8.65
C LYS A 172 -19.63 21.33 -9.46
N LEU A 173 -18.84 22.03 -10.28
CA LEU A 173 -17.76 21.44 -11.05
C LEU A 173 -16.68 20.83 -10.16
N LEU A 174 -16.26 21.57 -9.12
CA LEU A 174 -15.23 21.14 -8.16
C LEU A 174 -15.66 19.94 -7.31
N ASN A 175 -16.94 19.87 -6.92
CA ASN A 175 -17.41 18.81 -6.04
C ASN A 175 -17.36 17.41 -6.67
N ILE A 176 -17.44 17.29 -8.00
CA ILE A 176 -17.42 16.00 -8.70
C ILE A 176 -16.08 15.26 -8.50
N PRO A 177 -14.90 15.85 -8.83
CA PRO A 177 -13.63 15.21 -8.57
C PRO A 177 -13.32 15.05 -7.07
N LEU A 178 -13.84 15.92 -6.21
CA LEU A 178 -13.70 15.75 -4.75
C LEU A 178 -14.47 14.53 -4.23
N ASP A 179 -15.74 14.37 -4.62
CA ASP A 179 -16.53 13.18 -4.27
C ASP A 179 -15.88 11.90 -4.86
N ALA A 180 -15.30 12.00 -6.06
CA ALA A 180 -14.57 10.90 -6.68
C ALA A 180 -13.28 10.53 -5.94
N GLY A 181 -12.43 11.51 -5.64
CA GLY A 181 -11.20 11.31 -4.87
C GLY A 181 -11.49 10.76 -3.47
N MET A 182 -12.53 11.26 -2.81
CA MET A 182 -12.98 10.75 -1.51
C MET A 182 -13.44 9.30 -1.59
N SER A 183 -14.19 8.93 -2.63
CA SER A 183 -14.62 7.55 -2.86
C SER A 183 -13.44 6.60 -3.03
N ILE A 184 -12.48 6.95 -3.90
CA ILE A 184 -11.31 6.11 -4.18
C ILE A 184 -10.40 6.03 -2.95
N GLY A 185 -10.08 7.18 -2.34
CA GLY A 185 -9.15 7.26 -1.22
C GLY A 185 -9.64 6.53 0.03
N VAL A 186 -10.92 6.71 0.40
CA VAL A 186 -11.49 5.99 1.55
C VAL A 186 -11.54 4.49 1.27
N LEU A 187 -11.96 4.07 0.08
CA LEU A 187 -12.00 2.65 -0.26
C LEU A 187 -10.59 2.02 -0.19
N LEU A 188 -9.59 2.66 -0.79
CA LEU A 188 -8.20 2.19 -0.78
C LEU A 188 -7.71 2.02 0.67
N ILE A 189 -7.75 3.09 1.47
CA ILE A 189 -7.24 3.05 2.85
C ILE A 189 -7.98 1.99 3.67
N CYS A 190 -9.30 1.87 3.51
CA CYS A 190 -10.08 0.87 4.25
C CYS A 190 -9.78 -0.56 3.82
N VAL A 191 -9.56 -0.84 2.54
CA VAL A 191 -9.18 -2.19 2.06
C VAL A 191 -7.81 -2.57 2.63
N GLU A 192 -6.83 -1.66 2.55
CA GLU A 192 -5.47 -1.88 3.06
C GLU A 192 -5.47 -2.12 4.57
N LEU A 193 -6.09 -1.21 5.33
CA LEU A 193 -6.18 -1.35 6.80
C LEU A 193 -6.95 -2.61 7.20
N PHE A 194 -8.00 -2.98 6.47
CA PHE A 194 -8.76 -4.19 6.76
C PHE A 194 -7.89 -5.44 6.66
N MET A 195 -7.10 -5.58 5.58
CA MET A 195 -6.18 -6.71 5.42
C MET A 195 -5.08 -6.72 6.49
N MET A 196 -4.46 -5.56 6.76
CA MET A 196 -3.43 -5.44 7.80
C MET A 196 -3.96 -5.79 9.20
N LEU A 197 -5.17 -5.35 9.54
CA LEU A 197 -5.81 -5.69 10.82
C LEU A 197 -6.17 -7.17 10.91
N ILE A 198 -6.56 -7.81 9.81
CA ILE A 198 -6.77 -9.26 9.77
C ILE A 198 -5.46 -9.99 10.06
N ILE A 199 -4.35 -9.58 9.43
CA ILE A 199 -3.02 -10.17 9.69
C ILE A 199 -2.70 -10.07 11.19
N LEU A 200 -2.83 -8.89 11.80
CA LEU A 200 -2.52 -8.72 13.23
C LEU A 200 -3.40 -9.54 14.17
N ARG A 201 -4.67 -9.72 13.81
CA ARG A 201 -5.65 -10.31 14.72
C ARG A 201 -5.77 -11.82 14.60
N PHE A 202 -5.66 -12.37 13.40
CA PHE A 202 -5.99 -13.77 13.11
C PHE A 202 -4.78 -14.63 12.74
N ILE A 203 -3.66 -14.04 12.30
CA ILE A 203 -2.45 -14.79 11.97
C ILE A 203 -1.60 -14.99 13.22
N PRO A 204 -0.99 -16.17 13.42
CA PRO A 204 -0.06 -16.41 14.52
C PRO A 204 1.07 -15.38 14.52
N ARG A 205 1.46 -14.91 15.71
CA ARG A 205 2.33 -13.73 15.86
C ARG A 205 3.73 -13.95 15.30
N GLU A 206 4.20 -15.18 15.37
CA GLU A 206 5.47 -15.63 14.81
C GLU A 206 5.50 -15.59 13.28
N LEU A 207 4.35 -15.68 12.61
CA LEU A 207 4.22 -15.60 11.15
C LEU A 207 3.68 -14.26 10.67
N ALA A 208 3.13 -13.42 11.56
CA ALA A 208 2.51 -12.15 11.20
C ALA A 208 3.48 -11.22 10.45
N GLY A 209 4.74 -11.11 10.90
CA GLY A 209 5.78 -10.32 10.23
C GLY A 209 6.05 -10.80 8.80
N ALA A 210 6.21 -12.11 8.61
CA ALA A 210 6.42 -12.68 7.28
C ALA A 210 5.18 -12.54 6.37
N CYS A 211 3.96 -12.65 6.93
CA CYS A 211 2.72 -12.42 6.19
C CYS A 211 2.56 -10.95 5.78
N PHE A 212 3.00 -10.00 6.61
CA PHE A 212 3.05 -8.59 6.23
C PHE A 212 3.99 -8.33 5.06
N ILE A 213 5.17 -8.96 5.06
CA ILE A 213 6.09 -8.88 3.91
C ILE A 213 5.45 -9.48 2.67
N GLY A 214 4.86 -10.67 2.79
CA GLY A 214 4.16 -11.32 1.69
C GLY A 214 3.08 -10.41 1.11
N PHE A 215 2.23 -9.85 1.97
CA PHE A 215 1.20 -8.89 1.60
C PHE A 215 1.76 -7.63 0.93
N ALA A 216 2.79 -7.00 1.49
CA ALA A 216 3.41 -5.79 0.95
C ALA A 216 4.08 -6.02 -0.43
N ILE A 217 4.74 -7.17 -0.60
CA ILE A 217 5.24 -7.60 -1.92
C ILE A 217 4.08 -7.69 -2.91
N GLY A 218 2.99 -8.33 -2.51
CA GLY A 218 1.80 -8.48 -3.34
C GLY A 218 1.14 -7.16 -3.72
N GLU A 219 0.96 -6.26 -2.76
CA GLU A 219 0.37 -4.94 -2.96
C GLU A 219 1.22 -4.10 -3.93
N SER A 220 2.53 -4.04 -3.72
CA SER A 220 3.47 -3.32 -4.58
C SER A 220 3.49 -3.87 -6.02
N LEU A 221 3.35 -5.19 -6.19
CA LEU A 221 3.25 -5.82 -7.51
C LEU A 221 1.94 -5.49 -8.20
N GLY A 222 0.82 -5.52 -7.47
CA GLY A 222 -0.49 -5.19 -8.01
C GLY A 222 -0.61 -3.73 -8.44
N ALA A 223 0.20 -2.85 -7.85
CA ALA A 223 0.26 -1.42 -8.18
C ALA A 223 1.13 -1.10 -9.42
N SER A 224 1.91 -2.06 -9.93
CA SER A 224 2.87 -1.90 -11.04
C SER A 224 2.28 -2.30 -12.40
#